data_AF-A0A931IN35-F1
#
_entry.id   AF-A0A931IN35-F1
#
_cell.length_a   1.000
_cell.length_b   1.000
_cell.length_c   1.000
_cell.angle_alpha   90.00
_cell.angle_beta   90.00
_cell.angle_gamma   90.00
#
_symmetry.space_group_name_H-M   'P 1'
#
loop_
_entity.id
_entity.type
_entity.pdbx_description
1 polymer ?
#
loop_
_entity_poly.entity_id
_entity_poly.type
_entity_poly.pdbx_seq_one_letter_code
_entity_poly.pdbx_strand_id
1 'polypeptide(L)'
;MSDNQLKKLNLREALAERILTGDGAMGTYLYAMGFPVGVSYEEFNILRPEIIENVHRQYYEAGARLIETNTFSANYEKLLKYGLENEMEAINRAGVRIARSAIGDDAYVVGAVGSIRDGKLKNVRTAKVIEAYKGQMSALIDEGVDGLLLETYYDLEEMKLALRIARELTDIPVICQFGVEDVGRTQDGVALADAFDQLKKLGADVVGFNCRSGPNGILRAIDSITGPVELPFSVYPNAGIPDYVDGKYAYKAGPDYFAECARRFADRGARIIGGCCGTTPEHVAAMAAALQNYVPKVRPEPLGPLKGTTAATPDPSSAKATEVKPLAEELQPNIVELVRERHTVIVELDPPRDLDIRKFMEGAAALKKIKADAITMADNSLAVTRMSNIALAALLQERVDIRPLVHIACRDRNLIGTQSHMMGLDALGIDHVLAVTGDPARFGDLPDSSSVYDLTSFEMIRMIKQLNEGTAFSGKPLKQKAKFVVGAAFNPNVKHLDKAVQRLERKIASGADYIMTQPVYEPALIERIAESTKHLSVPVFIGIMPLANGRNAEYLHNEVPGIQLSDEVRSRMAGLEGEAGRAEGVQIAKELIDSAIPHFNGIYLITPFMFYDMAVQLTEYVWQKTKK
;
A
#
# COMPACT_ATOMS: atom_id res chain seq x y z
N MET A 1 -22.30 55.66 2.54
CA MET A 1 -21.82 54.79 3.64
C MET A 1 -22.54 53.46 3.49
N SER A 2 -21.95 52.31 3.25
CA SER A 2 -20.57 51.89 3.00
C SER A 2 -20.68 50.61 2.17
N ASP A 3 -20.21 50.64 0.93
CA ASP A 3 -20.05 49.42 0.11
C ASP A 3 -18.83 48.70 0.66
N ASN A 4 -19.05 47.78 1.59
CA ASN A 4 -18.00 46.92 2.14
C ASN A 4 -18.15 45.53 1.52
N GLN A 5 -17.99 45.44 0.20
CA GLN A 5 -17.68 44.16 -0.44
C GLN A 5 -16.30 43.75 0.08
N LEU A 6 -16.28 42.76 0.98
CA LEU A 6 -15.05 42.14 1.49
C LEU A 6 -14.21 41.70 0.28
N LYS A 7 -13.11 42.41 0.04
CA LYS A 7 -12.14 42.11 -1.02
C LYS A 7 -11.62 40.68 -0.80
N LYS A 8 -11.67 39.81 -1.83
CA LYS A 8 -11.04 38.48 -1.80
C LYS A 8 -9.58 38.65 -1.39
N LEU A 9 -9.22 38.08 -0.24
CA LEU A 9 -7.83 38.04 0.24
C LEU A 9 -6.96 37.34 -0.81
N ASN A 10 -5.70 37.73 -0.94
CA ASN A 10 -4.78 36.92 -1.72
C ASN A 10 -4.57 35.56 -1.02
N LEU A 11 -4.10 34.56 -1.77
CA LEU A 11 -4.02 33.20 -1.24
C LEU A 11 -3.11 33.09 0.01
N ARG A 12 -2.02 33.88 0.13
CA ARG A 12 -1.17 33.89 1.33
C ARG A 12 -1.91 34.43 2.56
N GLU A 13 -2.64 35.53 2.39
CA GLU A 13 -3.48 36.12 3.44
C GLU A 13 -4.57 35.13 3.89
N ALA A 14 -5.24 34.49 2.93
CA ALA A 14 -6.27 33.51 3.23
C ALA A 14 -5.76 32.31 4.03
N LEU A 15 -4.56 31.80 3.69
CA LEU A 15 -3.94 30.67 4.40
C LEU A 15 -3.49 31.02 5.82
N ALA A 16 -3.23 32.30 6.09
CA ALA A 16 -2.92 32.78 7.43
C ALA A 16 -4.17 32.84 8.33
N GLU A 17 -5.34 33.15 7.75
CA GLU A 17 -6.59 33.38 8.49
C GLU A 17 -7.48 32.14 8.64
N ARG A 18 -7.48 31.24 7.65
CA ARG A 18 -8.46 30.14 7.59
C ARG A 18 -7.89 28.87 6.97
N ILE A 19 -8.59 27.77 7.22
CA ILE A 19 -8.36 26.49 6.53
C ILE A 19 -9.15 26.52 5.22
N LEU A 20 -8.48 26.22 4.11
CA LEU A 20 -9.10 26.06 2.81
C LEU A 20 -9.35 24.58 2.54
N THR A 21 -10.57 24.25 2.12
CA THR A 21 -10.88 22.91 1.60
C THR A 21 -10.47 22.87 0.13
N GLY A 22 -9.61 21.92 -0.23
CA GLY A 22 -9.24 21.62 -1.62
C GLY A 22 -10.32 20.78 -2.30
N ASP A 23 -10.23 20.65 -3.62
CA ASP A 23 -11.05 19.70 -4.38
C ASP A 23 -10.59 18.24 -4.21
N GLY A 24 -11.19 17.35 -5.00
CA GLY A 24 -10.88 15.93 -5.04
C GLY A 24 -10.24 15.53 -6.38
N ALA A 25 -10.22 14.24 -6.67
CA ALA A 25 -9.61 13.73 -7.90
C ALA A 25 -10.29 14.25 -9.18
N MET A 26 -9.48 14.66 -10.17
CA MET A 26 -9.95 14.83 -11.55
C MET A 26 -9.98 13.49 -12.30
N GLY A 27 -8.81 12.83 -12.44
CA GLY A 27 -8.67 11.66 -13.30
C GLY A 27 -9.47 10.43 -12.88
N THR A 28 -9.44 10.04 -11.60
CA THR A 28 -10.23 8.88 -11.13
C THR A 28 -11.72 9.16 -11.10
N TYR A 29 -12.12 10.43 -10.98
CA TYR A 29 -13.54 10.81 -11.02
C TYR A 29 -14.08 10.77 -12.45
N LEU A 30 -13.31 11.27 -13.43
CA LEU A 30 -13.62 11.08 -14.86
C LEU A 30 -13.71 9.59 -15.23
N TYR A 31 -12.81 8.76 -14.71
CA TYR A 31 -12.91 7.30 -14.90
C TYR A 31 -14.21 6.72 -14.31
N ALA A 32 -14.61 7.15 -13.11
CA ALA A 32 -15.87 6.74 -12.50
C ALA A 32 -17.10 7.20 -13.29
N MET A 33 -17.00 8.35 -14.00
CA MET A 33 -18.01 8.83 -14.94
C MET A 33 -18.04 8.05 -16.27
N GLY A 34 -17.14 7.07 -16.46
CA GLY A 34 -17.14 6.15 -17.60
C GLY A 34 -16.14 6.49 -18.71
N PHE A 35 -15.26 7.48 -18.51
CA PHE A 35 -14.20 7.77 -19.49
C PHE A 35 -13.07 6.72 -19.42
N PRO A 36 -12.48 6.33 -20.56
CA PRO A 36 -11.48 5.28 -20.60
C PRO A 36 -10.14 5.71 -19.99
N VAL A 37 -9.44 4.76 -19.38
CA VAL A 37 -8.03 4.92 -19.03
C VAL A 37 -7.15 4.90 -20.28
N GLY A 38 -5.99 5.55 -20.21
CA GLY A 38 -5.00 5.54 -21.30
C GLY A 38 -5.18 6.65 -22.34
N VAL A 39 -6.13 7.56 -22.16
CA VAL A 39 -6.23 8.83 -22.89
C VAL A 39 -5.57 9.97 -22.11
N SER A 40 -5.43 11.15 -22.73
CA SER A 40 -5.04 12.38 -22.05
C SER A 40 -6.29 13.07 -21.50
N TYR A 41 -6.44 13.17 -20.18
CA TYR A 41 -7.57 13.91 -19.62
C TYR A 41 -7.36 15.42 -19.70
N GLU A 42 -6.12 15.88 -19.78
CA GLU A 42 -5.80 17.29 -20.02
C GLU A 42 -6.29 17.74 -21.40
N GLU A 43 -6.31 16.86 -22.41
CA GLU A 43 -6.87 17.14 -23.73
C GLU A 43 -8.37 17.48 -23.68
N PHE A 44 -9.09 17.01 -22.65
CA PHE A 44 -10.50 17.35 -22.48
C PHE A 44 -10.72 18.85 -22.22
N ASN A 45 -9.68 19.60 -21.81
CA ASN A 45 -9.78 21.07 -21.76
C ASN A 45 -10.11 21.68 -23.13
N ILE A 46 -9.76 21.00 -24.23
CA ILE A 46 -10.04 21.46 -25.59
C ILE A 46 -11.22 20.68 -26.19
N LEU A 47 -11.21 19.36 -26.07
CA LEU A 47 -12.19 18.51 -26.74
C LEU A 47 -13.56 18.48 -26.05
N ARG A 48 -13.56 18.58 -24.70
CA ARG A 48 -14.74 18.37 -23.84
C ARG A 48 -14.74 19.34 -22.65
N PRO A 49 -14.60 20.66 -22.88
CA PRO A 49 -14.46 21.65 -21.81
C PRO A 49 -15.65 21.65 -20.85
N GLU A 50 -16.85 21.32 -21.34
CA GLU A 50 -18.08 21.24 -20.56
C GLU A 50 -18.02 20.15 -19.46
N ILE A 51 -17.30 19.05 -19.73
CA ILE A 51 -17.15 17.96 -18.75
C ILE A 51 -16.23 18.40 -17.63
N ILE A 52 -15.10 19.04 -17.98
CA ILE A 52 -14.13 19.54 -17.00
C ILE A 52 -14.74 20.65 -16.16
N GLU A 53 -15.48 21.58 -16.79
CA GLU A 53 -16.21 22.64 -16.07
C GLU A 53 -17.19 22.04 -15.06
N ASN A 54 -17.95 21.02 -15.48
CA ASN A 54 -18.91 20.36 -14.60
C ASN A 54 -18.24 19.65 -13.42
N VAL A 55 -17.05 19.06 -13.59
CA VAL A 55 -16.31 18.46 -12.47
C VAL A 55 -15.84 19.55 -11.49
N HIS A 56 -15.24 20.64 -11.97
CA HIS A 56 -14.83 21.75 -11.10
C HIS A 56 -16.04 22.38 -10.36
N ARG A 57 -17.17 22.54 -11.06
CA ARG A 57 -18.41 23.08 -10.49
C ARG A 57 -18.93 22.19 -9.36
N GLN A 58 -18.95 20.87 -9.55
CA GLN A 58 -19.36 19.92 -8.51
C GLN A 58 -18.46 19.99 -7.27
N TYR A 59 -17.14 20.12 -7.43
CA TYR A 59 -16.23 20.29 -6.29
C TYR A 59 -16.42 21.63 -5.57
N TYR A 60 -16.61 22.72 -6.33
CA TYR A 60 -16.91 24.03 -5.76
C TYR A 60 -18.22 24.05 -4.96
N GLU A 61 -19.28 23.43 -5.51
CA GLU A 61 -20.58 23.25 -4.86
C GLU A 61 -20.49 22.35 -3.62
N ALA A 62 -19.62 21.33 -3.65
CA ALA A 62 -19.30 20.50 -2.50
C ALA A 62 -18.51 21.25 -1.40
N GLY A 63 -18.11 22.51 -1.62
CA GLY A 63 -17.46 23.33 -0.59
C GLY A 63 -15.95 23.49 -0.76
N ALA A 64 -15.36 22.99 -1.84
CA ALA A 64 -13.97 23.32 -2.16
C ALA A 64 -13.83 24.84 -2.39
N ARG A 65 -12.74 25.41 -1.87
CA ARG A 65 -12.36 26.82 -2.00
C ARG A 65 -10.98 27.00 -2.60
N LEU A 66 -10.29 25.92 -2.90
CA LEU A 66 -9.09 25.89 -3.71
C LEU A 66 -9.27 24.76 -4.73
N ILE A 67 -9.33 25.11 -6.02
CA ILE A 67 -9.55 24.20 -7.13
C ILE A 67 -8.27 24.07 -7.94
N GLU A 68 -7.91 22.84 -8.25
CA GLU A 68 -6.77 22.51 -9.10
C GLU A 68 -7.19 22.55 -10.57
N THR A 69 -6.39 23.14 -11.45
CA THR A 69 -6.65 23.06 -12.89
C THR A 69 -6.44 21.63 -13.40
N ASN A 70 -7.20 21.22 -14.42
CA ASN A 70 -6.96 19.96 -15.13
C ASN A 70 -5.69 20.03 -16.02
N THR A 71 -4.52 20.14 -15.40
CA THR A 71 -3.24 20.38 -16.08
C THR A 71 -2.07 19.59 -15.51
N PHE A 72 -2.32 18.66 -14.58
CA PHE A 72 -1.28 17.89 -13.89
C PHE A 72 -0.18 17.35 -14.84
N SER A 73 -0.57 16.70 -15.95
CA SER A 73 0.37 16.17 -16.96
C SER A 73 0.44 17.00 -18.25
N ALA A 74 -0.03 18.26 -18.25
CA ALA A 74 -0.04 19.13 -19.43
C ALA A 74 1.34 19.77 -19.72
N ASN A 75 2.41 18.98 -19.75
CA ASN A 75 3.73 19.44 -20.19
C ASN A 75 4.18 18.69 -21.44
N TYR A 76 5.18 19.26 -22.13
CA TYR A 76 5.72 18.73 -23.39
C TYR A 76 6.06 17.23 -23.31
N GLU A 77 6.83 16.81 -22.31
CA GLU A 77 7.30 15.43 -22.18
C GLU A 77 6.16 14.43 -21.91
N LYS A 78 5.14 14.84 -21.15
CA LYS A 78 3.98 13.99 -20.84
C LYS A 78 2.95 13.97 -21.96
N LEU A 79 2.78 15.06 -22.70
CA LEU A 79 1.86 15.16 -23.85
C LEU A 79 2.41 14.48 -25.11
N LEU A 80 3.73 14.36 -25.23
CA LEU A 80 4.40 13.67 -26.34
C LEU A 80 3.87 12.25 -26.58
N LYS A 81 3.55 11.51 -25.50
CA LYS A 81 3.02 10.13 -25.61
C LYS A 81 1.64 10.05 -26.27
N TYR A 82 0.95 11.19 -26.40
CA TYR A 82 -0.34 11.34 -27.05
C TYR A 82 -0.24 12.10 -28.38
N GLY A 83 0.94 12.59 -28.77
CA GLY A 83 1.12 13.46 -29.94
C GLY A 83 0.54 14.86 -29.75
N LEU A 84 0.44 15.33 -28.51
CA LEU A 84 -0.17 16.61 -28.13
C LEU A 84 0.83 17.67 -27.67
N GLU A 85 2.14 17.44 -27.88
CA GLU A 85 3.19 18.29 -27.35
C GLU A 85 3.15 19.74 -27.86
N ASN A 86 2.62 19.96 -29.08
CA ASN A 86 2.44 21.28 -29.67
C ASN A 86 1.17 22.00 -29.17
N GLU A 87 0.25 21.28 -28.54
CA GLU A 87 -0.99 21.83 -27.97
C GLU A 87 -0.84 22.21 -26.48
N MET A 88 0.36 22.04 -25.92
CA MET A 88 0.64 22.21 -24.49
C MET A 88 0.18 23.58 -23.95
N GLU A 89 0.49 24.68 -24.64
CA GLU A 89 0.06 26.00 -24.20
C GLU A 89 -1.46 26.16 -24.24
N ALA A 90 -2.10 25.72 -25.34
CA ALA A 90 -3.55 25.81 -25.51
C ALA A 90 -4.30 25.01 -24.43
N ILE A 91 -3.84 23.79 -24.14
CA ILE A 91 -4.41 22.90 -23.12
C ILE A 91 -4.33 23.53 -21.72
N ASN A 92 -3.18 24.12 -21.36
CA ASN A 92 -3.01 24.76 -20.04
C ASN A 92 -3.89 26.00 -19.91
N ARG A 93 -3.88 26.89 -20.91
CA ARG A 93 -4.70 28.12 -20.89
C ARG A 93 -6.19 27.78 -20.81
N ALA A 94 -6.65 26.78 -21.57
CA ALA A 94 -8.02 26.31 -21.50
C ALA A 94 -8.35 25.76 -20.11
N GLY A 95 -7.46 24.95 -19.51
CA GLY A 95 -7.64 24.43 -18.16
C GLY A 95 -7.86 25.53 -17.10
N VAL A 96 -7.08 26.62 -17.17
CA VAL A 96 -7.27 27.78 -16.27
C VAL A 96 -8.60 28.47 -16.49
N ARG A 97 -8.98 28.73 -17.75
CA ARG A 97 -10.27 29.38 -18.10
C ARG A 97 -11.46 28.59 -17.61
N ILE A 98 -11.43 27.27 -17.79
CA ILE A 98 -12.51 26.35 -17.39
C ILE A 98 -12.64 26.29 -15.87
N ALA A 99 -11.52 26.14 -15.15
CA ALA A 99 -11.54 26.17 -13.69
C ALA A 99 -12.08 27.51 -13.17
N ARG A 100 -11.71 28.63 -13.80
CA ARG A 100 -12.17 29.97 -13.43
C ARG A 100 -13.65 30.19 -13.71
N SER A 101 -14.21 29.67 -14.81
CA SER A 101 -15.64 29.80 -15.13
C SER A 101 -16.55 28.92 -14.26
N ALA A 102 -15.99 27.86 -13.67
CA ALA A 102 -16.73 26.92 -12.84
C ALA A 102 -16.95 27.40 -11.38
N ILE A 103 -16.23 28.43 -10.93
CA ILE A 103 -16.21 28.87 -9.52
C ILE A 103 -16.65 30.32 -9.33
N GLY A 104 -17.01 30.69 -8.09
CA GLY A 104 -17.24 32.08 -7.68
C GLY A 104 -15.98 32.80 -7.18
N ASP A 105 -16.12 34.09 -6.90
CA ASP A 105 -15.03 34.98 -6.45
C ASP A 105 -14.50 34.64 -5.04
N ASP A 106 -15.15 33.73 -4.31
CA ASP A 106 -14.75 33.28 -2.97
C ASP A 106 -13.77 32.10 -2.97
N ALA A 107 -13.42 31.55 -4.16
CA ALA A 107 -12.51 30.42 -4.32
C ALA A 107 -11.26 30.77 -5.16
N TYR A 108 -10.21 29.97 -5.01
CA TYR A 108 -8.91 30.14 -5.69
C TYR A 108 -8.71 29.05 -6.74
N VAL A 109 -8.06 29.38 -7.86
CA VAL A 109 -7.62 28.44 -8.89
C VAL A 109 -6.11 28.33 -8.82
N VAL A 110 -5.59 27.12 -8.61
CA VAL A 110 -4.15 26.85 -8.65
C VAL A 110 -3.78 26.04 -9.88
N GLY A 111 -2.68 26.41 -10.52
CA GLY A 111 -2.14 25.69 -11.67
C GLY A 111 -1.47 24.39 -11.23
N ALA A 112 -2.09 23.23 -11.52
CA ALA A 112 -1.53 21.92 -11.21
C ALA A 112 -0.38 21.57 -12.15
N VAL A 113 0.79 21.24 -11.58
CA VAL A 113 2.02 20.90 -12.29
C VAL A 113 2.64 19.65 -11.66
N GLY A 114 2.52 18.52 -12.34
CA GLY A 114 3.06 17.24 -11.88
C GLY A 114 4.54 17.04 -12.19
N SER A 115 5.17 16.08 -11.49
CA SER A 115 6.54 15.63 -11.78
C SER A 115 6.66 15.10 -13.22
N ILE A 116 7.71 15.53 -13.91
CA ILE A 116 8.06 15.04 -15.25
C ILE A 116 8.83 13.72 -15.15
N ARG A 117 9.71 13.58 -14.15
CA ARG A 117 10.56 12.39 -14.00
C ARG A 117 9.86 11.22 -13.31
N ASP A 118 8.78 11.45 -12.57
CA ASP A 118 8.07 10.43 -11.78
C ASP A 118 9.01 9.61 -10.86
N GLY A 119 10.03 10.23 -10.27
CA GLY A 119 11.02 9.51 -9.44
C GLY A 119 11.89 8.50 -10.22
N LYS A 120 11.83 8.51 -11.56
CA LYS A 120 12.62 7.63 -12.42
C LYS A 120 13.93 8.30 -12.80
N LEU A 121 15.02 7.54 -12.71
CA LEU A 121 16.31 7.82 -13.36
C LEU A 121 16.19 7.72 -14.90
N LYS A 122 15.18 8.33 -15.52
CA LYS A 122 15.08 8.40 -16.98
C LYS A 122 16.09 9.41 -17.51
N ASN A 123 16.70 9.05 -18.64
CA ASN A 123 17.65 9.82 -19.45
C ASN A 123 17.05 11.10 -20.09
N VAL A 124 16.04 11.74 -19.50
CA VAL A 124 15.60 13.07 -19.96
C VAL A 124 16.63 14.08 -19.48
N ARG A 125 17.32 14.69 -20.45
CA ARG A 125 18.33 15.72 -20.18
C ARG A 125 17.68 16.86 -19.41
N THR A 126 18.35 17.34 -18.36
CA THR A 126 17.85 18.41 -17.49
C THR A 126 17.38 19.65 -18.26
N ALA A 127 18.04 20.00 -19.37
CA ALA A 127 17.62 21.10 -20.24
C ALA A 127 16.17 20.95 -20.75
N LYS A 128 15.75 19.75 -21.18
CA LYS A 128 14.39 19.50 -21.66
C LYS A 128 13.35 19.58 -20.53
N VAL A 129 13.71 19.10 -19.34
CA VAL A 129 12.84 19.21 -18.15
C VAL A 129 12.63 20.67 -17.79
N ILE A 130 13.70 21.49 -17.86
CA ILE A 130 13.60 22.94 -17.64
C ILE A 130 12.67 23.59 -18.67
N GLU A 131 12.84 23.30 -19.96
CA GLU A 131 11.99 23.84 -21.03
C GLU A 131 10.53 23.45 -20.84
N ALA A 132 10.26 22.18 -20.52
CA ALA A 132 8.91 21.68 -20.29
C ALA A 132 8.22 22.36 -19.10
N TYR A 133 8.91 22.52 -17.96
CA TYR A 133 8.36 23.26 -16.82
C TYR A 133 8.16 24.74 -17.15
N LYS A 134 9.14 25.40 -17.80
CA LYS A 134 9.01 26.82 -18.19
C LYS A 134 7.81 27.04 -19.09
N GLY A 135 7.63 26.21 -20.12
CA GLY A 135 6.51 26.31 -21.04
C GLY A 135 5.15 26.15 -20.34
N GLN A 136 5.01 25.10 -19.52
CA GLN A 136 3.76 24.84 -18.81
C GLN A 136 3.44 25.96 -17.80
N MET A 137 4.40 26.31 -16.94
CA MET A 137 4.21 27.29 -15.88
C MET A 137 3.91 28.68 -16.45
N SER A 138 4.61 29.11 -17.51
CA SER A 138 4.32 30.40 -18.16
C SER A 138 2.88 30.46 -18.69
N ALA A 139 2.40 29.39 -19.34
CA ALA A 139 1.02 29.34 -19.85
C ALA A 139 -0.02 29.48 -18.72
N LEU A 140 0.22 28.84 -17.57
CA LEU A 140 -0.64 28.94 -16.39
C LEU A 140 -0.60 30.33 -15.77
N ILE A 141 0.60 30.90 -15.60
CA ILE A 141 0.82 32.22 -14.99
C ILE A 141 0.19 33.33 -15.85
N ASP A 142 0.44 33.32 -17.16
CA ASP A 142 -0.08 34.32 -18.09
C ASP A 142 -1.62 34.32 -18.14
N GLU A 143 -2.25 33.16 -17.92
CA GLU A 143 -3.70 33.03 -17.90
C GLU A 143 -4.32 33.39 -16.53
N GLY A 144 -3.50 33.71 -15.52
CA GLY A 144 -3.94 34.32 -14.27
C GLY A 144 -4.42 33.35 -13.19
N VAL A 145 -3.67 32.27 -12.92
CA VAL A 145 -3.88 31.43 -11.72
C VAL A 145 -3.58 32.21 -10.42
N ASP A 146 -4.26 31.86 -9.32
CA ASP A 146 -4.01 32.46 -7.99
C ASP A 146 -2.74 31.91 -7.31
N GLY A 147 -2.19 30.80 -7.83
CA GLY A 147 -0.98 30.15 -7.35
C GLY A 147 -0.60 28.95 -8.24
N LEU A 148 0.57 28.37 -8.00
CA LEU A 148 1.00 27.12 -8.62
C LEU A 148 1.01 26.00 -7.57
N LEU A 149 0.56 24.82 -7.99
CA LEU A 149 0.62 23.60 -7.20
C LEU A 149 1.58 22.61 -7.86
N LEU A 150 2.76 22.47 -7.27
CA LEU A 150 3.74 21.45 -7.64
C LEU A 150 3.38 20.18 -6.88
N GLU A 151 2.56 19.32 -7.49
CA GLU A 151 2.00 18.13 -6.85
C GLU A 151 2.61 16.81 -7.34
N THR A 152 2.57 15.79 -6.49
CA THR A 152 3.06 14.43 -6.76
C THR A 152 4.54 14.38 -7.19
N TYR A 153 5.40 15.11 -6.49
CA TYR A 153 6.86 14.96 -6.64
C TYR A 153 7.38 13.87 -5.72
N TYR A 154 8.47 13.22 -6.13
CA TYR A 154 9.09 12.15 -5.36
C TYR A 154 10.50 12.50 -4.90
N ASP A 155 11.27 13.13 -5.79
CA ASP A 155 12.64 13.55 -5.55
C ASP A 155 12.69 15.04 -5.16
N LEU A 156 13.43 15.37 -4.10
CA LEU A 156 13.63 16.75 -3.69
C LEU A 156 14.34 17.56 -4.78
N GLU A 157 15.32 16.97 -5.48
CA GLU A 157 16.06 17.72 -6.49
C GLU A 157 15.21 18.14 -7.70
N GLU A 158 14.23 17.34 -8.10
CA GLU A 158 13.28 17.75 -9.14
C GLU A 158 12.33 18.84 -8.63
N MET A 159 11.83 18.72 -7.39
CA MET A 159 10.99 19.75 -6.77
C MET A 159 11.74 21.09 -6.69
N LYS A 160 13.02 21.07 -6.27
CA LYS A 160 13.87 22.27 -6.21
C LYS A 160 14.09 22.88 -7.59
N LEU A 161 14.22 22.06 -8.63
CA LEU A 161 14.31 22.54 -10.01
C LEU A 161 13.03 23.26 -10.43
N ALA A 162 11.88 22.62 -10.25
CA ALA A 162 10.57 23.18 -10.58
C ALA A 162 10.28 24.47 -9.80
N LEU A 163 10.57 24.49 -8.49
CA LEU A 163 10.37 25.66 -7.63
C LEU A 163 11.27 26.84 -8.04
N ARG A 164 12.55 26.60 -8.37
CA ARG A 164 13.42 27.67 -8.88
C ARG A 164 12.89 28.27 -10.17
N ILE A 165 12.40 27.43 -11.09
CA ILE A 165 11.79 27.89 -12.35
C ILE A 165 10.54 28.72 -12.05
N ALA A 166 9.65 28.25 -11.17
CA ALA A 166 8.47 29.00 -10.76
C ALA A 166 8.85 30.38 -10.19
N ARG A 167 9.88 30.45 -9.35
CA ARG A 167 10.38 31.69 -8.74
C ARG A 167 11.12 32.61 -9.71
N GLU A 168 11.69 32.09 -10.79
CA GLU A 168 12.21 32.91 -11.90
C GLU A 168 11.08 33.57 -12.69
N LEU A 169 9.91 32.92 -12.78
CA LEU A 169 8.80 33.37 -13.60
C LEU A 169 7.80 34.27 -12.86
N THR A 170 7.65 34.10 -11.54
CA THR A 170 6.57 34.76 -10.80
C THR A 170 6.77 34.82 -9.28
N ASP A 171 6.10 35.78 -8.64
CA ASP A 171 5.99 35.94 -7.19
C ASP A 171 4.67 35.39 -6.61
N ILE A 172 3.78 34.82 -7.44
CA ILE A 172 2.54 34.22 -6.93
C ILE A 172 2.84 33.03 -5.99
N PRO A 173 1.90 32.63 -5.12
CA PRO A 173 2.11 31.54 -4.18
C PRO A 173 2.44 30.21 -4.87
N VAL A 174 3.41 29.47 -4.35
CA VAL A 174 3.79 28.13 -4.82
C VAL A 174 3.63 27.12 -3.68
N ILE A 175 2.81 26.11 -3.93
CA ILE A 175 2.54 24.99 -3.03
C ILE A 175 3.39 23.80 -3.52
N CYS A 176 4.17 23.18 -2.64
CA CYS A 176 5.04 22.05 -2.96
C CYS A 176 4.59 20.79 -2.21
N GLN A 177 4.16 19.74 -2.92
CA GLN A 177 3.73 18.49 -2.31
C GLN A 177 4.56 17.29 -2.77
N PHE A 178 4.87 16.41 -1.81
CA PHE A 178 5.47 15.12 -2.09
C PHE A 178 4.43 13.99 -2.08
N GLY A 179 4.60 13.02 -2.98
CA GLY A 179 3.93 11.73 -2.92
C GLY A 179 4.71 10.75 -2.03
N VAL A 180 4.16 10.39 -0.86
CA VAL A 180 4.84 9.53 0.13
C VAL A 180 4.00 8.33 0.54
N GLU A 181 4.66 7.18 0.80
CA GLU A 181 3.99 5.91 1.13
C GLU A 181 4.10 5.46 2.60
N ASP A 182 4.87 6.16 3.45
CA ASP A 182 4.93 6.04 4.94
C ASP A 182 6.29 6.48 5.51
N VAL A 183 7.26 6.78 4.65
CA VAL A 183 8.63 7.09 5.06
C VAL A 183 8.76 8.59 5.34
N GLY A 184 9.42 8.94 6.45
CA GLY A 184 9.79 10.32 6.80
C GLY A 184 10.84 10.96 5.87
N ARG A 185 10.98 10.48 4.62
CA ARG A 185 11.99 10.88 3.64
C ARG A 185 11.43 10.94 2.21
N THR A 186 12.03 11.75 1.36
CA THR A 186 11.82 11.77 -0.10
C THR A 186 12.42 10.52 -0.76
N GLN A 187 12.06 10.24 -2.02
CA GLN A 187 12.54 9.05 -2.75
C GLN A 187 14.05 9.09 -3.03
N ASP A 188 14.62 10.28 -3.23
CA ASP A 188 16.07 10.53 -3.28
C ASP A 188 16.75 10.56 -1.90
N GLY A 189 16.03 10.19 -0.84
CA GLY A 189 16.58 9.85 0.46
C GLY A 189 16.78 11.02 1.42
N VAL A 190 16.17 12.18 1.20
CA VAL A 190 16.28 13.35 2.09
C VAL A 190 15.19 13.33 3.15
N ALA A 191 15.51 13.60 4.42
CA ALA A 191 14.49 13.67 5.47
C ALA A 191 13.47 14.79 5.19
N LEU A 192 12.18 14.54 5.44
CA LEU A 192 11.11 15.48 5.07
C LEU A 192 11.24 16.83 5.76
N ALA A 193 11.70 16.87 7.01
CA ALA A 193 11.99 18.12 7.71
C ALA A 193 13.05 18.96 6.96
N ASP A 194 14.15 18.32 6.54
CA ASP A 194 15.24 18.98 5.80
C ASP A 194 14.80 19.38 4.39
N ALA A 195 13.98 18.55 3.74
CA ALA A 195 13.40 18.85 2.44
C ALA A 195 12.52 20.11 2.52
N PHE A 196 11.63 20.20 3.52
CA PHE A 196 10.77 21.36 3.72
C PHE A 196 11.54 22.63 4.08
N ASP A 197 12.59 22.55 4.90
CA ASP A 197 13.45 23.71 5.19
C ASP A 197 14.18 24.20 3.93
N GLN A 198 14.67 23.28 3.09
CA GLN A 198 15.28 23.64 1.81
C GLN A 198 14.27 24.28 0.84
N LEU A 199 13.05 23.75 0.73
CA LEU A 199 12.00 24.33 -0.11
C LEU A 199 11.58 25.71 0.38
N LYS A 200 11.46 25.90 1.70
CA LYS A 200 11.22 27.22 2.31
C LYS A 200 12.29 28.23 1.92
N LYS A 201 13.57 27.87 2.05
CA LYS A 201 14.70 28.74 1.68
C LYS A 201 14.70 29.10 0.19
N LEU A 202 14.12 28.25 -0.66
CA LEU A 202 13.96 28.48 -2.09
C LEU A 202 12.69 29.26 -2.46
N GLY A 203 11.83 29.59 -1.48
CA GLY A 203 10.65 30.42 -1.69
C GLY A 203 9.34 29.64 -1.88
N ALA A 204 9.24 28.41 -1.36
CA ALA A 204 7.94 27.74 -1.22
C ALA A 204 7.07 28.46 -0.19
N ASP A 205 5.78 28.62 -0.47
CA ASP A 205 4.81 29.24 0.44
C ASP A 205 4.07 28.21 1.30
N VAL A 206 3.89 27.01 0.77
CA VAL A 206 3.20 25.90 1.42
C VAL A 206 3.93 24.61 1.09
N VAL A 207 4.06 23.72 2.06
CA VAL A 207 4.62 22.37 1.85
C VAL A 207 3.59 21.31 2.25
N GLY A 208 3.69 20.11 1.70
CA GLY A 208 2.66 19.12 1.97
C GLY A 208 2.85 17.76 1.35
N PHE A 209 1.75 17.02 1.37
CA PHE A 209 1.68 15.66 0.88
C PHE A 209 0.43 15.45 0.05
N ASN A 210 0.54 14.71 -1.03
CA ASN A 210 -0.61 14.27 -1.80
C ASN A 210 -0.40 12.87 -2.37
N CYS A 211 -1.49 12.20 -2.72
CA CYS A 211 -1.48 10.90 -3.38
C CYS A 211 -0.78 9.79 -2.56
N ARG A 212 -0.53 8.64 -3.20
CA ARG A 212 0.21 7.45 -2.73
C ARG A 212 -0.41 6.72 -1.53
N SER A 213 -0.66 7.43 -0.45
CA SER A 213 -1.22 6.92 0.80
C SER A 213 -2.64 7.41 1.06
N GLY A 214 -3.41 6.59 1.78
CA GLY A 214 -4.67 7.04 2.39
C GLY A 214 -4.44 7.98 3.57
N PRO A 215 -5.51 8.46 4.24
CA PRO A 215 -5.40 9.45 5.31
C PRO A 215 -4.45 9.03 6.45
N ASN A 216 -4.46 7.75 6.85
CA ASN A 216 -3.58 7.24 7.88
C ASN A 216 -2.09 7.31 7.50
N GLY A 217 -1.72 7.02 6.25
CA GLY A 217 -0.32 7.09 5.81
C GLY A 217 0.21 8.52 5.80
N ILE A 218 -0.59 9.49 5.33
CA ILE A 218 -0.21 10.91 5.38
C ILE A 218 -0.11 11.40 6.84
N LEU A 219 -1.03 10.98 7.72
CA LEU A 219 -0.93 11.33 9.15
C LEU A 219 0.36 10.79 9.79
N ARG A 220 0.75 9.55 9.47
CA ARG A 220 2.04 8.99 9.91
C ARG A 220 3.23 9.78 9.37
N ALA A 221 3.19 10.17 8.10
CA ALA A 221 4.24 10.99 7.49
C ALA A 221 4.39 12.34 8.22
N ILE A 222 3.29 13.04 8.50
CA ILE A 222 3.30 14.30 9.27
C ILE A 222 3.84 14.07 10.69
N ASP A 223 3.35 13.03 11.37
CA ASP A 223 3.76 12.71 12.75
C ASP A 223 5.25 12.29 12.83
N SER A 224 5.86 11.86 11.72
CA SER A 224 7.29 11.52 11.64
C SER A 224 8.23 12.73 11.55
N ILE A 225 7.71 13.93 11.25
CA ILE A 225 8.52 15.14 11.08
C ILE A 225 8.94 15.67 12.44
N THR A 226 10.21 15.46 12.79
CA THR A 226 10.82 16.02 13.99
C THR A 226 11.29 17.45 13.76
N GLY A 227 10.82 18.39 14.59
CA GLY A 227 11.22 19.81 14.53
C GLY A 227 10.11 20.76 14.07
N PRO A 228 10.38 22.08 14.06
CA PRO A 228 9.44 23.08 13.58
C PRO A 228 9.38 23.06 12.04
N VAL A 229 8.17 22.93 11.49
CA VAL A 229 7.89 23.32 10.10
C VAL A 229 7.13 24.64 10.18
N GLU A 230 7.75 25.69 9.67
CA GLU A 230 7.23 27.06 9.78
C GLU A 230 6.30 27.46 8.62
N LEU A 231 6.20 26.61 7.60
CA LEU A 231 5.28 26.82 6.48
C LEU A 231 3.93 26.16 6.77
N PRO A 232 2.82 26.73 6.27
CA PRO A 232 1.54 26.04 6.24
C PRO A 232 1.63 24.66 5.57
N PHE A 233 0.86 23.70 6.08
CA PHE A 233 0.77 22.36 5.51
C PHE A 233 -0.40 22.21 4.53
N SER A 234 -0.17 21.44 3.47
CA SER A 234 -1.18 21.00 2.51
C SER A 234 -1.29 19.47 2.48
N VAL A 235 -2.51 18.91 2.45
CA VAL A 235 -2.74 17.46 2.45
C VAL A 235 -3.87 17.03 1.50
N TYR A 236 -3.58 16.05 0.65
CA TYR A 236 -4.52 15.48 -0.32
C TYR A 236 -4.38 13.94 -0.37
N PRO A 237 -4.92 13.19 0.61
CA PRO A 237 -4.83 11.73 0.65
C PRO A 237 -5.68 11.02 -0.41
N ASN A 238 -5.30 9.80 -0.77
CA ASN A 238 -6.13 8.88 -1.56
C ASN A 238 -7.30 8.35 -0.73
N ALA A 239 -8.37 7.87 -1.37
CA ALA A 239 -9.51 7.22 -0.69
C ALA A 239 -9.23 5.75 -0.27
N GLY A 240 -8.10 5.53 0.40
CA GLY A 240 -7.60 4.22 0.83
C GLY A 240 -6.76 3.52 -0.24
N ILE A 241 -6.44 2.25 0.00
CA ILE A 241 -5.69 1.43 -0.95
C ILE A 241 -6.63 1.01 -2.10
N PRO A 242 -6.28 1.26 -3.37
CA PRO A 242 -7.06 0.81 -4.50
C PRO A 242 -7.15 -0.73 -4.59
N ASP A 243 -8.37 -1.23 -4.70
CA ASP A 243 -8.69 -2.63 -5.02
C ASP A 243 -8.88 -2.80 -6.54
N TYR A 244 -8.76 -4.04 -7.05
CA TYR A 244 -9.05 -4.37 -8.45
C TYR A 244 -10.10 -5.49 -8.54
N VAL A 245 -11.35 -5.11 -8.83
CA VAL A 245 -12.50 -6.02 -8.89
C VAL A 245 -13.12 -5.94 -10.28
N ASP A 246 -13.29 -7.09 -10.94
CA ASP A 246 -13.96 -7.22 -12.25
C ASP A 246 -13.44 -6.26 -13.34
N GLY A 247 -12.13 -5.99 -13.35
CA GLY A 247 -11.51 -5.11 -14.35
C GLY A 247 -11.57 -3.62 -14.04
N LYS A 248 -12.09 -3.22 -12.86
CA LYS A 248 -12.23 -1.83 -12.41
C LYS A 248 -11.50 -1.59 -11.10
N TYR A 249 -11.01 -0.37 -10.92
CA TYR A 249 -10.44 0.09 -9.66
C TYR A 249 -11.54 0.53 -8.69
N ALA A 250 -11.47 0.08 -7.43
CA ALA A 250 -12.40 0.47 -6.38
C ALA A 250 -11.65 1.00 -5.14
N TYR A 251 -12.17 2.05 -4.52
CA TYR A 251 -11.63 2.67 -3.31
C TYR A 251 -12.66 2.54 -2.19
N LYS A 252 -12.21 2.23 -0.95
CA LYS A 252 -13.10 1.88 0.16
C LYS A 252 -13.29 2.99 1.20
N ALA A 253 -12.37 3.95 1.32
CA ALA A 253 -12.45 4.94 2.39
C ALA A 253 -13.56 5.96 2.09
N GLY A 254 -14.66 5.93 2.85
CA GLY A 254 -15.85 6.74 2.60
C GLY A 254 -15.80 8.18 3.14
N PRO A 255 -16.82 9.00 2.84
CA PRO A 255 -16.87 10.42 3.21
C PRO A 255 -16.77 10.71 4.71
N ASP A 256 -17.45 9.94 5.57
CA ASP A 256 -17.45 10.16 7.02
C ASP A 256 -16.04 9.99 7.63
N TYR A 257 -15.28 9.02 7.13
CA TYR A 257 -13.91 8.81 7.55
C TYR A 257 -12.98 9.96 7.10
N PHE A 258 -13.21 10.50 5.90
CA PHE A 258 -12.50 11.70 5.43
C PHE A 258 -12.82 12.94 6.28
N ALA A 259 -14.06 13.11 6.71
CA ALA A 259 -14.47 14.20 7.61
C ALA A 259 -13.77 14.12 8.99
N GLU A 260 -13.59 12.92 9.53
CA GLU A 260 -12.81 12.72 10.75
C GLU A 260 -11.31 13.04 10.53
N CYS A 261 -10.75 12.51 9.45
CA CYS A 261 -9.34 12.71 9.12
C CYS A 261 -9.01 14.18 8.82
N ALA A 262 -9.90 14.93 8.18
CA ALA A 262 -9.75 16.36 7.92
C ALA A 262 -9.49 17.15 9.22
N ARG A 263 -10.26 16.87 10.28
CA ARG A 263 -10.04 17.50 11.60
C ARG A 263 -8.68 17.10 12.20
N ARG A 264 -8.29 15.83 12.05
CA ARG A 264 -6.97 15.34 12.51
C ARG A 264 -5.81 15.99 11.77
N PHE A 265 -5.95 16.30 10.48
CA PHE A 265 -4.98 17.06 9.70
C PHE A 265 -4.93 18.53 10.13
N ALA A 266 -6.08 19.16 10.34
CA ALA A 266 -6.18 20.52 10.84
C ALA A 266 -5.47 20.69 12.19
N ASP A 267 -5.69 19.77 13.13
CA ASP A 267 -5.01 19.70 14.44
C ASP A 267 -3.48 19.56 14.32
N ARG A 268 -2.97 19.09 13.18
CA ARG A 268 -1.53 18.95 12.88
C ARG A 268 -0.97 20.13 12.08
N GLY A 269 -1.76 21.18 11.89
CA GLY A 269 -1.33 22.41 11.23
C GLY A 269 -1.61 22.48 9.73
N ALA A 270 -2.34 21.50 9.15
CA ALA A 270 -2.79 21.63 7.78
C ALA A 270 -3.71 22.86 7.62
N ARG A 271 -3.46 23.63 6.56
CA ARG A 271 -4.24 24.81 6.15
C ARG A 271 -4.89 24.63 4.79
N ILE A 272 -4.45 23.64 4.02
CA ILE A 272 -5.12 23.17 2.80
C ILE A 272 -5.40 21.67 2.99
N ILE A 273 -6.66 21.27 2.88
CA ILE A 273 -7.10 19.88 3.07
C ILE A 273 -8.05 19.52 1.93
N GLY A 274 -7.61 18.65 1.02
CA GLY A 274 -8.39 18.16 -0.11
C GLY A 274 -8.28 16.65 -0.26
N GLY A 275 -8.52 16.13 -1.45
CA GLY A 275 -8.48 14.71 -1.77
C GLY A 275 -7.75 14.41 -3.08
N CYS A 276 -7.05 13.28 -3.15
CA CYS A 276 -6.41 12.80 -4.38
C CYS A 276 -7.16 11.57 -4.93
N CYS A 277 -6.47 10.58 -5.51
CA CYS A 277 -7.09 9.45 -6.20
C CYS A 277 -8.17 8.74 -5.38
N GLY A 278 -9.33 8.51 -6.01
CA GLY A 278 -10.49 7.85 -5.42
C GLY A 278 -11.46 8.78 -4.69
N THR A 279 -11.08 10.03 -4.40
CA THR A 279 -11.98 11.00 -3.76
C THR A 279 -12.99 11.58 -4.76
N THR A 280 -14.15 12.00 -4.26
CA THR A 280 -15.32 12.46 -5.04
C THR A 280 -15.93 13.70 -4.39
N PRO A 281 -16.90 14.40 -5.03
CA PRO A 281 -17.59 15.54 -4.42
C PRO A 281 -18.21 15.23 -3.05
N GLU A 282 -18.69 14.00 -2.82
CA GLU A 282 -19.22 13.58 -1.51
C GLU A 282 -18.14 13.62 -0.41
N HIS A 283 -16.90 13.23 -0.74
CA HIS A 283 -15.78 13.32 0.20
C HIS A 283 -15.45 14.77 0.52
N VAL A 284 -15.41 15.63 -0.51
CA VAL A 284 -15.16 17.06 -0.36
C VAL A 284 -16.23 17.73 0.49
N ALA A 285 -17.52 17.40 0.27
CA ALA A 285 -18.64 17.89 1.07
C ALA A 285 -18.52 17.51 2.55
N ALA A 286 -18.15 16.26 2.83
CA ALA A 286 -17.96 15.79 4.19
C ALA A 286 -16.77 16.50 4.87
N MET A 287 -15.66 16.71 4.16
CA MET A 287 -14.50 17.48 4.66
C MET A 287 -14.85 18.94 4.91
N ALA A 288 -15.49 19.62 3.95
CA ALA A 288 -15.88 21.02 4.05
C ALA A 288 -16.81 21.25 5.26
N ALA A 289 -17.81 20.38 5.44
CA ALA A 289 -18.71 20.44 6.58
C ALA A 289 -17.98 20.24 7.91
N ALA A 290 -17.02 19.31 7.97
CA ALA A 290 -16.24 19.03 9.19
C ALA A 290 -15.24 20.15 9.55
N LEU A 291 -14.76 20.89 8.56
CA LEU A 291 -13.79 21.99 8.73
C LEU A 291 -14.46 23.35 8.94
N GLN A 292 -15.75 23.48 8.65
CA GLN A 292 -16.49 24.72 8.80
C GLN A 292 -16.45 25.21 10.26
N ASN A 293 -15.89 26.40 10.48
CA ASN A 293 -15.66 27.01 11.80
C ASN A 293 -14.83 26.14 12.77
N TYR A 294 -14.09 25.15 12.26
CA TYR A 294 -13.25 24.30 13.08
C TYR A 294 -12.03 25.08 13.55
N VAL A 295 -11.80 25.11 14.86
CA VAL A 295 -10.61 25.70 15.47
C VAL A 295 -9.65 24.55 15.79
N PRO A 296 -8.50 24.46 15.10
CA PRO A 296 -7.51 23.42 15.39
C PRO A 296 -7.07 23.42 16.85
N LYS A 297 -6.98 22.22 17.43
CA LYS A 297 -6.38 22.08 18.75
C LYS A 297 -4.89 22.39 18.65
N VAL A 298 -4.34 23.15 19.61
CA VAL A 298 -2.91 23.45 19.67
C VAL A 298 -2.11 22.14 19.61
N ARG A 299 -1.11 22.10 18.74
CA ARG A 299 -0.17 20.98 18.57
C ARG A 299 0.24 20.44 19.94
N PRO A 300 -0.06 19.17 20.30
CA PRO A 300 0.66 18.50 21.36
C PRO A 300 2.14 18.56 21.00
N GLU A 301 3.01 18.94 21.94
CA GLU A 301 4.46 18.87 21.72
C GLU A 301 4.81 17.50 21.12
N PRO A 302 5.74 17.45 20.15
CA PRO A 302 6.15 16.18 19.55
C PRO A 302 6.48 15.19 20.66
N LEU A 303 5.79 14.04 20.64
CA LEU A 303 6.21 12.88 21.41
C LEU A 303 7.68 12.66 21.04
N GLY A 304 8.57 12.93 21.99
CA GLY A 304 10.01 12.92 21.77
C GLY A 304 10.45 11.61 21.11
N PRO A 305 11.60 11.62 20.41
CA PRO A 305 12.05 10.47 19.66
C PRO A 305 11.99 9.21 20.55
N LEU A 306 11.30 8.18 20.05
CA LEU A 306 11.46 6.83 20.58
C LEU A 306 12.96 6.55 20.57
N LYS A 307 13.55 6.44 21.76
CA LYS A 307 14.99 6.21 21.94
C LYS A 307 15.38 4.97 21.14
N GLY A 308 15.95 5.20 19.96
CA GLY A 308 16.70 4.19 19.24
C GLY A 308 17.89 3.80 20.11
N THR A 309 17.86 2.59 20.64
CA THR A 309 19.00 1.97 21.30
C THR A 309 20.14 1.86 20.29
N THR A 310 21.16 2.69 20.44
CA THR A 310 22.43 2.54 19.71
C THR A 310 23.08 1.23 20.16
N ALA A 311 22.99 0.20 19.32
CA ALA A 311 23.77 -1.02 19.49
C ALA A 311 25.19 -0.79 18.97
N ALA A 312 26.16 -1.14 19.80
CA ALA A 312 27.59 -1.09 19.51
C ALA A 312 27.95 -1.97 18.29
N THR A 313 28.93 -1.50 17.51
CA THR A 313 29.61 -2.24 16.46
C THR A 313 30.37 -3.44 17.03
N PRO A 314 30.22 -4.66 16.45
CA PRO A 314 31.15 -5.75 16.70
C PRO A 314 32.30 -5.78 15.68
N ASP A 315 33.48 -6.06 16.21
CA ASP A 315 34.76 -6.33 15.55
C ASP A 315 34.72 -7.65 14.73
N PRO A 316 35.23 -7.71 13.49
CA PRO A 316 35.16 -8.92 12.68
C PRO A 316 36.37 -9.81 12.93
N SER A 317 36.22 -10.87 13.73
CA SER A 317 37.16 -12.00 13.63
C SER A 317 36.55 -13.37 13.94
N SER A 318 36.93 -14.32 13.08
CA SER A 318 36.75 -15.79 13.14
C SER A 318 35.44 -16.38 12.59
N ALA A 319 35.32 -16.41 11.25
CA ALA A 319 34.54 -17.43 10.57
C ALA A 319 35.47 -18.62 10.26
N LYS A 320 35.33 -19.73 10.98
CA LYS A 320 35.83 -21.04 10.53
C LYS A 320 34.79 -21.66 9.62
N ALA A 321 35.18 -21.90 8.37
CA ALA A 321 34.40 -22.68 7.42
C ALA A 321 34.11 -24.07 8.01
N THR A 322 32.83 -24.39 8.13
CA THR A 322 32.37 -25.75 8.44
C THR A 322 31.85 -26.36 7.14
N GLU A 323 32.42 -27.51 6.79
CA GLU A 323 32.03 -28.30 5.62
C GLU A 323 30.57 -28.74 5.73
N VAL A 324 29.79 -28.46 4.69
CA VAL A 324 28.41 -28.96 4.54
C VAL A 324 28.48 -30.46 4.33
N LYS A 325 28.08 -31.23 5.34
CA LYS A 325 27.83 -32.67 5.20
C LYS A 325 26.50 -32.89 4.46
N PRO A 326 26.40 -33.87 3.55
CA PRO A 326 25.11 -34.28 3.00
C PRO A 326 24.32 -34.98 4.11
N LEU A 327 23.21 -34.38 4.55
CA LEU A 327 22.24 -35.07 5.39
C LEU A 327 21.50 -36.11 4.53
N ALA A 328 21.88 -37.38 4.68
CA ALA A 328 20.99 -38.48 4.37
C ALA A 328 19.99 -38.59 5.55
N GLU A 329 18.85 -37.91 5.43
CA GLU A 329 17.80 -37.92 6.46
C GLU A 329 16.70 -38.93 6.17
N GLU A 330 16.26 -39.61 7.24
CA GLU A 330 14.97 -40.27 7.29
C GLU A 330 13.88 -39.28 6.86
N LEU A 331 13.07 -39.66 5.88
CA LEU A 331 12.01 -38.82 5.33
C LEU A 331 10.97 -38.53 6.43
N GLN A 332 11.06 -37.37 7.07
CA GLN A 332 10.01 -36.88 7.95
C GLN A 332 8.73 -36.63 7.13
N PRO A 333 7.54 -36.98 7.64
CA PRO A 333 6.30 -36.75 6.94
C PRO A 333 6.09 -35.26 6.68
N ASN A 334 5.67 -34.94 5.46
CA ASN A 334 5.41 -33.57 5.02
C ASN A 334 4.07 -33.05 5.56
N ILE A 335 3.79 -31.74 5.44
CA ILE A 335 2.58 -31.13 6.00
C ILE A 335 1.26 -31.73 5.48
N VAL A 336 1.24 -32.26 4.25
CA VAL A 336 0.06 -32.88 3.62
C VAL A 336 -0.20 -34.28 4.20
N GLU A 337 0.86 -34.98 4.60
CA GLU A 337 0.78 -36.26 5.29
C GLU A 337 0.33 -36.05 6.75
N LEU A 338 0.97 -35.11 7.45
CA LEU A 338 0.65 -34.79 8.85
C LEU A 338 -0.82 -34.38 9.03
N VAL A 339 -1.34 -33.50 8.17
CA VAL A 339 -2.70 -32.95 8.30
C VAL A 339 -3.80 -33.98 8.04
N ARG A 340 -3.47 -35.08 7.36
CA ARG A 340 -4.39 -36.21 7.16
C ARG A 340 -4.51 -37.08 8.40
N GLU A 341 -3.48 -37.10 9.25
CA GLU A 341 -3.41 -37.96 10.44
C GLU A 341 -3.82 -37.21 11.72
N ARG A 342 -3.48 -35.92 11.82
CA ARG A 342 -3.76 -35.09 13.00
C ARG A 342 -3.91 -33.62 12.64
N HIS A 343 -4.33 -32.82 13.62
CA HIS A 343 -4.24 -31.37 13.51
C HIS A 343 -2.80 -30.94 13.28
N THR A 344 -2.62 -30.05 12.30
CA THR A 344 -1.32 -29.53 11.85
C THR A 344 -1.38 -28.01 11.82
N VAL A 345 -0.42 -27.35 12.48
CA VAL A 345 -0.41 -25.88 12.62
C VAL A 345 0.73 -25.27 11.81
N ILE A 346 0.38 -24.43 10.85
CA ILE A 346 1.30 -23.56 10.12
C ILE A 346 1.20 -22.16 10.70
N VAL A 347 2.32 -21.52 10.97
CA VAL A 347 2.35 -20.13 11.47
C VAL A 347 3.04 -19.22 10.46
N GLU A 348 2.37 -18.17 9.98
CA GLU A 348 3.02 -17.11 9.21
C GLU A 348 3.79 -16.20 10.14
N LEU A 349 5.08 -16.10 9.86
CA LEU A 349 5.97 -15.10 10.42
C LEU A 349 6.61 -14.40 9.24
N ASP A 350 6.21 -13.15 8.98
CA ASP A 350 6.71 -12.45 7.82
C ASP A 350 8.21 -12.10 7.96
N PRO A 351 8.97 -12.13 6.86
CA PRO A 351 10.33 -11.60 6.86
C PRO A 351 10.36 -10.13 7.30
N PRO A 352 11.39 -9.70 8.04
CA PRO A 352 11.49 -8.32 8.49
C PRO A 352 11.64 -7.35 7.32
N ARG A 353 11.21 -6.09 7.52
CA ARG A 353 11.41 -4.98 6.58
C ARG A 353 12.78 -4.31 6.71
N ASP A 354 13.66 -4.86 7.55
CA ASP A 354 14.97 -4.31 7.89
C ASP A 354 16.02 -5.44 7.80
N LEU A 355 17.30 -5.08 7.93
CA LEU A 355 18.45 -5.99 7.91
C LEU A 355 18.56 -6.85 9.19
N ASP A 356 17.85 -6.48 10.26
CA ASP A 356 17.87 -7.21 11.52
C ASP A 356 16.87 -8.37 11.56
N ILE A 357 17.39 -9.59 11.71
CA ILE A 357 16.61 -10.83 11.81
C ILE A 357 16.43 -11.36 13.23
N ARG A 358 16.98 -10.71 14.26
CA ARG A 358 17.01 -11.25 15.63
C ARG A 358 15.60 -11.54 16.16
N LYS A 359 14.70 -10.57 16.08
CA LYS A 359 13.30 -10.72 16.52
C LYS A 359 12.56 -11.82 15.76
N PHE A 360 12.86 -11.98 14.46
CA PHE A 360 12.32 -13.08 13.66
C PHE A 360 12.79 -14.43 14.19
N MET A 361 14.09 -14.58 14.44
CA MET A 361 14.68 -15.82 14.95
C MET A 361 14.19 -16.16 16.36
N GLU A 362 14.01 -15.16 17.23
CA GLU A 362 13.40 -15.33 18.55
C GLU A 362 11.96 -15.86 18.44
N GLY A 363 11.14 -15.25 17.59
CA GLY A 363 9.78 -15.68 17.35
C GLY A 363 9.71 -17.10 16.77
N ALA A 364 10.57 -17.40 15.80
CA ALA A 364 10.67 -18.73 15.22
C ALA A 364 11.08 -19.80 16.24
N ALA A 365 12.04 -19.50 17.13
CA ALA A 365 12.44 -20.40 18.19
C ALA A 365 11.31 -20.61 19.22
N ALA A 366 10.56 -19.56 19.54
CA ALA A 366 9.38 -19.66 20.40
C ALA A 366 8.31 -20.57 19.78
N LEU A 367 8.03 -20.42 18.48
CA LEU A 367 7.09 -21.25 17.73
C LEU A 367 7.55 -22.71 17.61
N LYS A 368 8.86 -22.97 17.43
CA LYS A 368 9.39 -24.34 17.48
C LYS A 368 9.18 -24.97 18.86
N LYS A 369 9.45 -24.23 19.94
CA LYS A 369 9.31 -24.74 21.32
C LYS A 369 7.89 -25.23 21.61
N ILE A 370 6.88 -24.56 21.09
CA ILE A 370 5.47 -24.95 21.23
C ILE A 370 4.98 -25.91 20.14
N LYS A 371 5.90 -26.42 19.31
CA LYS A 371 5.68 -27.43 18.27
C LYS A 371 4.77 -26.99 17.12
N ALA A 372 4.95 -25.77 16.61
CA ALA A 372 4.41 -25.44 15.28
C ALA A 372 5.02 -26.39 14.23
N ASP A 373 4.23 -26.85 13.26
CA ASP A 373 4.63 -27.86 12.28
C ASP A 373 5.41 -27.28 11.10
N ALA A 374 5.16 -26.01 10.80
CA ALA A 374 5.90 -25.22 9.82
C ALA A 374 5.78 -23.73 10.12
N ILE A 375 6.80 -22.97 9.72
CA ILE A 375 6.74 -21.51 9.66
C ILE A 375 6.69 -21.10 8.20
N THR A 376 5.64 -20.36 7.83
CA THR A 376 5.53 -19.79 6.49
C THR A 376 5.99 -18.34 6.45
N MET A 377 6.58 -17.94 5.32
CA MET A 377 7.11 -16.59 5.11
C MET A 377 6.63 -16.02 3.78
N ALA A 378 5.93 -14.88 3.83
CA ALA A 378 5.46 -14.19 2.65
C ALA A 378 6.60 -13.62 1.79
N ASP A 379 6.39 -13.58 0.47
CA ASP A 379 7.30 -13.00 -0.53
C ASP A 379 6.81 -11.59 -0.85
N ASN A 380 7.35 -10.60 -0.13
CA ASN A 380 6.99 -9.19 -0.28
C ASN A 380 5.45 -8.97 -0.31
N SER A 381 4.77 -9.45 0.73
CA SER A 381 3.32 -9.28 0.96
C SER A 381 2.89 -7.83 0.72
N LEU A 382 1.75 -7.57 0.08
CA LEU A 382 1.26 -6.21 -0.22
C LEU A 382 2.22 -5.38 -1.09
N ALA A 383 3.12 -6.04 -1.82
CA ALA A 383 4.22 -5.42 -2.58
C ALA A 383 5.21 -4.62 -1.73
N VAL A 384 5.17 -4.78 -0.40
CA VAL A 384 6.10 -4.13 0.52
C VAL A 384 7.39 -4.92 0.57
N THR A 385 8.51 -4.23 0.37
CA THR A 385 9.85 -4.79 0.36
C THR A 385 10.20 -5.37 1.73
N ARG A 386 10.63 -6.63 1.74
CA ARG A 386 11.09 -7.36 2.92
C ARG A 386 12.38 -8.11 2.62
N MET A 387 13.03 -8.61 3.66
CA MET A 387 14.15 -9.53 3.49
C MET A 387 13.72 -10.75 2.67
N SER A 388 14.63 -11.24 1.81
CA SER A 388 14.41 -12.45 1.01
C SER A 388 13.94 -13.61 1.89
N ASN A 389 12.70 -14.06 1.67
CA ASN A 389 12.12 -15.18 2.41
C ASN A 389 12.89 -16.49 2.16
N ILE A 390 13.51 -16.66 0.99
CA ILE A 390 14.36 -17.81 0.65
C ILE A 390 15.63 -17.81 1.52
N ALA A 391 16.31 -16.65 1.62
CA ALA A 391 17.51 -16.56 2.44
C ALA A 391 17.17 -16.77 3.92
N LEU A 392 16.05 -16.21 4.37
CA LEU A 392 15.58 -16.37 5.74
C LEU A 392 15.16 -17.81 6.04
N ALA A 393 14.57 -18.51 5.09
CA ALA A 393 14.23 -19.93 5.19
C ALA A 393 15.45 -20.83 5.37
N ALA A 394 16.54 -20.57 4.63
CA ALA A 394 17.80 -21.30 4.81
C ALA A 394 18.38 -21.08 6.22
N LEU A 395 18.38 -19.82 6.69
CA LEU A 395 18.83 -19.49 8.05
C LEU A 395 17.91 -20.09 9.12
N LEU A 396 16.61 -20.19 8.85
CA LEU A 396 15.62 -20.77 9.74
C LEU A 396 15.87 -22.28 9.93
N GLN A 397 16.11 -23.02 8.84
CA GLN A 397 16.52 -24.43 8.90
C GLN A 397 17.83 -24.59 9.69
N GLU A 398 18.85 -23.81 9.35
CA GLU A 398 20.18 -23.92 9.97
C GLU A 398 20.16 -23.62 11.47
N ARG A 399 19.46 -22.57 11.90
CA ARG A 399 19.58 -22.01 13.27
C ARG A 399 18.47 -22.44 14.20
N VAL A 400 17.28 -22.69 13.68
CA VAL A 400 16.10 -23.03 14.48
C VAL A 400 15.69 -24.47 14.25
N ASP A 401 15.97 -25.06 13.08
CA ASP A 401 15.59 -26.43 12.74
C ASP A 401 14.07 -26.63 12.84
N ILE A 402 13.34 -25.78 12.13
CA ILE A 402 11.89 -25.90 11.91
C ILE A 402 11.61 -25.78 10.41
N ARG A 403 10.63 -26.53 9.93
CA ARG A 403 10.27 -26.59 8.51
C ARG A 403 9.88 -25.20 7.97
N PRO A 404 10.61 -24.65 6.99
CA PRO A 404 10.19 -23.44 6.30
C PRO A 404 9.16 -23.77 5.22
N LEU A 405 8.19 -22.88 5.06
CA LEU A 405 7.28 -22.83 3.91
C LEU A 405 7.47 -21.47 3.24
N VAL A 406 7.81 -21.46 1.95
CA VAL A 406 8.21 -20.23 1.26
C VAL A 406 7.14 -19.81 0.27
N HIS A 407 6.59 -18.59 0.41
CA HIS A 407 5.71 -18.05 -0.61
C HIS A 407 6.53 -17.68 -1.86
N ILE A 408 5.95 -17.87 -3.04
CA ILE A 408 6.56 -17.48 -4.32
C ILE A 408 5.56 -16.60 -5.07
N ALA A 409 5.84 -15.30 -5.12
CA ALA A 409 4.99 -14.33 -5.81
C ALA A 409 5.34 -14.25 -7.30
N CYS A 410 4.32 -14.36 -8.15
CA CYS A 410 4.48 -14.24 -9.60
C CYS A 410 4.83 -12.80 -10.06
N ARG A 411 4.64 -11.82 -9.19
CA ARG A 411 4.88 -10.40 -9.46
C ARG A 411 6.35 -10.03 -9.60
N ASP A 412 7.21 -10.60 -8.76
CA ASP A 412 8.54 -10.02 -8.49
C ASP A 412 9.61 -10.48 -9.50
N ARG A 413 9.39 -11.59 -10.21
CA ARG A 413 10.44 -12.28 -10.96
C ARG A 413 9.92 -12.81 -12.29
N ASN A 414 10.79 -12.78 -13.30
CA ASN A 414 10.54 -13.41 -14.59
C ASN A 414 10.72 -14.94 -14.50
N LEU A 415 10.44 -15.65 -15.60
CA LEU A 415 10.58 -17.12 -15.67
C LEU A 415 11.97 -17.63 -15.29
N ILE A 416 13.03 -16.93 -15.74
CA ILE A 416 14.43 -17.32 -15.50
C ILE A 416 14.74 -17.23 -14.01
N GLY A 417 14.43 -16.08 -13.39
CA GLY A 417 14.65 -15.85 -11.96
C GLY A 417 13.84 -16.81 -11.10
N THR A 418 12.60 -17.07 -11.48
CA THR A 418 11.72 -18.04 -10.79
C THR A 418 12.32 -19.44 -10.83
N GLN A 419 12.67 -19.99 -12.00
CA GLN A 419 13.26 -21.33 -12.08
C GLN A 419 14.58 -21.41 -11.29
N SER A 420 15.43 -20.38 -11.39
CA SER A 420 16.69 -20.33 -10.66
C SER A 420 16.47 -20.37 -9.14
N HIS A 421 15.44 -19.69 -8.64
CA HIS A 421 15.07 -19.72 -7.22
C HIS A 421 14.54 -21.08 -6.79
N MET A 422 13.67 -21.70 -7.59
CA MET A 422 13.19 -23.06 -7.31
C MET A 422 14.37 -24.05 -7.25
N MET A 423 15.33 -23.97 -8.18
CA MET A 423 16.53 -24.82 -8.12
C MET A 423 17.36 -24.57 -6.86
N GLY A 424 17.46 -23.32 -6.40
CA GLY A 424 18.12 -22.98 -5.14
C GLY A 424 17.40 -23.55 -3.92
N LEU A 425 16.06 -23.49 -3.89
CA LEU A 425 15.25 -24.08 -2.82
C LEU A 425 15.43 -25.61 -2.73
N ASP A 426 15.39 -26.32 -3.87
CA ASP A 426 15.65 -27.77 -3.92
C ASP A 426 17.06 -28.10 -3.39
N ALA A 427 18.07 -27.32 -3.78
CA ALA A 427 19.45 -27.51 -3.32
C ALA A 427 19.62 -27.24 -1.81
N LEU A 428 18.79 -26.37 -1.24
CA LEU A 428 18.76 -26.08 0.20
C LEU A 428 17.91 -27.09 1.00
N GLY A 429 17.21 -28.02 0.34
CA GLY A 429 16.27 -28.93 0.99
C GLY A 429 15.01 -28.22 1.50
N ILE A 430 14.61 -27.13 0.84
CA ILE A 430 13.36 -26.41 1.11
C ILE A 430 12.35 -26.81 0.04
N ASP A 431 11.37 -27.63 0.40
CA ASP A 431 10.44 -28.23 -0.56
C ASP A 431 8.97 -27.78 -0.38
N HIS A 432 8.61 -27.11 0.72
CA HIS A 432 7.28 -26.51 0.89
C HIS A 432 7.21 -25.09 0.33
N VAL A 433 6.34 -24.90 -0.66
CA VAL A 433 6.12 -23.58 -1.28
C VAL A 433 4.66 -23.23 -1.42
N LEU A 434 4.32 -21.95 -1.34
CA LEU A 434 2.97 -21.43 -1.63
C LEU A 434 3.03 -20.55 -2.88
N ALA A 435 2.39 -20.98 -3.97
CA ALA A 435 2.32 -20.19 -5.19
C ALA A 435 1.24 -19.10 -5.06
N VAL A 436 1.66 -17.83 -5.14
CA VAL A 436 0.76 -16.67 -5.05
C VAL A 436 0.92 -15.76 -6.26
N THR A 437 -0.18 -15.11 -6.67
CA THR A 437 -0.10 -14.13 -7.75
C THR A 437 0.73 -12.91 -7.32
N GLY A 438 0.50 -12.41 -6.09
CA GLY A 438 1.16 -11.22 -5.56
C GLY A 438 0.44 -9.93 -5.95
N ASP A 439 0.36 -8.98 -5.02
CA ASP A 439 -0.33 -7.69 -5.18
C ASP A 439 0.48 -6.75 -6.08
N PRO A 440 -0.09 -6.05 -7.07
CA PRO A 440 0.67 -5.22 -8.01
C PRO A 440 1.69 -4.28 -7.35
N ALA A 441 2.88 -4.16 -7.96
CA ALA A 441 4.02 -3.44 -7.36
C ALA A 441 3.68 -1.99 -6.99
N ARG A 442 2.85 -1.34 -7.82
CA ARG A 442 2.34 0.03 -7.60
C ARG A 442 1.62 0.29 -6.26
N PHE A 443 1.25 -0.77 -5.54
CA PHE A 443 0.60 -0.69 -4.23
C PHE A 443 1.56 -0.90 -3.06
N GLY A 444 2.79 -1.31 -3.35
CA GLY A 444 3.86 -1.51 -2.38
C GLY A 444 4.73 -0.28 -2.20
N ASP A 445 5.79 -0.40 -1.40
CA ASP A 445 6.69 0.72 -1.03
C ASP A 445 7.73 1.09 -2.11
N LEU A 446 7.80 0.31 -3.18
CA LEU A 446 8.61 0.58 -4.39
C LEU A 446 7.73 0.55 -5.65
N PRO A 447 6.80 1.48 -5.78
CA PRO A 447 5.68 1.39 -6.72
C PRO A 447 6.05 1.54 -8.20
N ASP A 448 7.21 2.11 -8.49
CA ASP A 448 7.77 2.17 -9.83
C ASP A 448 8.47 0.88 -10.27
N SER A 449 8.55 -0.11 -9.38
CA SER A 449 9.04 -1.44 -9.74
C SER A 449 8.09 -2.10 -10.74
N SER A 450 8.67 -2.79 -11.72
CA SER A 450 7.89 -3.56 -12.68
C SER A 450 7.13 -4.68 -11.98
N SER A 451 5.84 -4.80 -12.27
CA SER A 451 5.10 -6.04 -11.98
C SER A 451 5.31 -7.00 -13.14
N VAL A 452 6.11 -8.05 -12.94
CA VAL A 452 6.59 -8.91 -14.03
C VAL A 452 5.48 -9.81 -14.56
N TYR A 453 4.83 -10.59 -13.68
CA TYR A 453 3.68 -11.44 -14.02
C TYR A 453 3.86 -12.32 -15.28
N ASP A 454 5.07 -12.81 -15.54
CA ASP A 454 5.32 -13.79 -16.61
C ASP A 454 4.50 -15.08 -16.42
N LEU A 455 4.09 -15.36 -15.18
CA LEU A 455 3.27 -16.48 -14.78
C LEU A 455 2.04 -16.02 -14.01
N THR A 456 0.94 -16.74 -14.18
CA THR A 456 -0.13 -16.76 -13.20
C THR A 456 0.16 -17.78 -12.09
N SER A 457 -0.55 -17.70 -10.96
CA SER A 457 -0.40 -18.71 -9.89
C SER A 457 -0.77 -20.12 -10.36
N PHE A 458 -1.62 -20.29 -11.37
CA PHE A 458 -1.92 -21.61 -11.96
C PHE A 458 -0.71 -22.18 -12.71
N GLU A 459 -0.12 -21.35 -13.57
CA GLU A 459 1.05 -21.75 -14.35
C GLU A 459 2.23 -21.99 -13.43
N MET A 460 2.46 -21.15 -12.42
CA MET A 460 3.48 -21.36 -11.40
C MET A 460 3.38 -22.75 -10.75
N ILE A 461 2.19 -23.16 -10.31
CA ILE A 461 1.97 -24.50 -9.72
C ILE A 461 2.38 -25.59 -10.70
N ARG A 462 1.90 -25.52 -11.95
CA ARG A 462 2.23 -26.50 -12.99
C ARG A 462 3.73 -26.55 -13.29
N MET A 463 4.36 -25.38 -13.40
CA MET A 463 5.79 -25.26 -13.67
C MET A 463 6.63 -25.82 -12.53
N ILE A 464 6.26 -25.58 -11.27
CA ILE A 464 6.94 -26.18 -10.11
C ILE A 464 6.76 -27.71 -10.13
N LYS A 465 5.56 -28.22 -10.42
CA LYS A 465 5.32 -29.67 -10.54
C LYS A 465 6.09 -30.32 -11.68
N GLN A 466 6.32 -29.60 -12.78
CA GLN A 466 7.19 -30.06 -13.87
C GLN A 466 8.65 -30.31 -13.41
N LEU A 467 9.15 -29.56 -12.42
CA LEU A 467 10.46 -29.84 -11.81
C LEU A 467 10.47 -31.17 -11.05
N ASN A 468 9.35 -31.54 -10.40
CA ASN A 468 9.20 -32.83 -9.74
C ASN A 468 9.16 -34.01 -10.74
N GLU A 469 8.79 -33.73 -11.99
CA GLU A 469 8.88 -34.71 -13.08
C GLU A 469 10.31 -34.83 -13.65
N GLY A 470 11.22 -33.92 -13.25
CA GLY A 470 12.60 -33.87 -13.73
C GLY A 470 12.73 -33.07 -15.02
N THR A 471 11.88 -32.07 -15.24
CA THR A 471 11.88 -31.24 -16.44
C THR A 471 11.97 -29.75 -16.06
N ALA A 472 12.93 -29.04 -16.62
CA ALA A 472 13.09 -27.59 -16.43
C ALA A 472 11.93 -26.82 -17.08
N PHE A 473 11.71 -25.55 -16.73
CA PHE A 473 10.63 -24.74 -17.30
C PHE A 473 10.72 -24.60 -18.82
N SER A 474 11.94 -24.64 -19.36
CA SER A 474 12.20 -24.67 -20.81
C SER A 474 11.79 -25.97 -21.52
N GLY A 475 11.32 -26.98 -20.79
CA GLY A 475 11.02 -28.33 -21.32
C GLY A 475 12.24 -29.25 -21.43
N LYS A 476 13.44 -28.77 -21.10
CA LYS A 476 14.66 -29.59 -21.11
C LYS A 476 14.70 -30.55 -19.91
N PRO A 477 15.22 -31.79 -20.07
CA PRO A 477 15.36 -32.71 -18.96
C PRO A 477 16.38 -32.19 -17.94
N LEU A 478 16.08 -32.41 -16.65
CA LEU A 478 16.98 -32.22 -15.52
C LEU A 478 17.65 -33.54 -15.16
N LYS A 479 18.82 -33.45 -14.51
CA LYS A 479 19.57 -34.63 -14.05
C LYS A 479 18.94 -35.29 -12.82
N GLN A 480 18.11 -34.56 -12.08
CA GLN A 480 17.39 -35.02 -10.91
C GLN A 480 15.97 -34.46 -10.90
N LYS A 481 15.09 -35.12 -10.15
CA LYS A 481 13.73 -34.65 -9.87
C LYS A 481 13.74 -33.83 -8.58
N ALA A 482 12.99 -32.74 -8.57
CA ALA A 482 12.69 -32.02 -7.34
C ALA A 482 11.59 -32.74 -6.54
N LYS A 483 11.31 -32.27 -5.32
CA LYS A 483 10.29 -32.86 -4.42
C LYS A 483 9.32 -31.83 -3.84
N PHE A 484 9.00 -30.78 -4.59
CA PHE A 484 8.17 -29.69 -4.10
C PHE A 484 6.75 -30.13 -3.71
N VAL A 485 6.34 -29.71 -2.51
CA VAL A 485 4.97 -29.71 -2.00
C VAL A 485 4.40 -28.31 -2.18
N VAL A 486 3.44 -28.16 -3.10
CA VAL A 486 3.00 -26.89 -3.65
C VAL A 486 1.61 -26.53 -3.14
N GLY A 487 1.52 -25.42 -2.43
CA GLY A 487 0.28 -24.86 -1.93
C GLY A 487 -0.36 -23.90 -2.92
N ALA A 488 -1.68 -23.74 -2.78
CA ALA A 488 -2.45 -22.71 -3.47
C ALA A 488 -3.15 -21.78 -2.47
N ALA A 489 -3.00 -20.47 -2.65
CA ALA A 489 -3.74 -19.48 -1.88
C ALA A 489 -5.23 -19.42 -2.28
N PHE A 490 -6.12 -19.29 -1.29
CA PHE A 490 -7.56 -19.19 -1.46
C PHE A 490 -8.10 -17.94 -0.74
N ASN A 491 -8.85 -17.09 -1.44
CA ASN A 491 -9.54 -15.97 -0.83
C ASN A 491 -11.03 -16.33 -0.65
N PRO A 492 -11.49 -16.63 0.57
CA PRO A 492 -12.89 -16.91 0.85
C PRO A 492 -13.73 -15.64 1.02
N ASN A 493 -13.10 -14.46 1.18
CA ASN A 493 -13.74 -13.19 1.49
C ASN A 493 -14.28 -12.49 0.23
N VAL A 494 -15.03 -13.24 -0.58
CA VAL A 494 -15.61 -12.75 -1.84
C VAL A 494 -17.12 -12.93 -1.85
N LYS A 495 -17.81 -12.08 -2.62
CA LYS A 495 -19.28 -12.12 -2.75
C LYS A 495 -19.80 -13.49 -3.22
N HIS A 496 -19.07 -14.16 -4.10
CA HIS A 496 -19.46 -15.43 -4.71
C HIS A 496 -18.45 -16.54 -4.36
N LEU A 497 -18.61 -17.16 -3.19
CA LEU A 497 -17.74 -18.23 -2.69
C LEU A 497 -17.63 -19.40 -3.68
N ASP A 498 -18.73 -19.82 -4.31
CA ASP A 498 -18.75 -20.93 -5.27
C ASP A 498 -17.80 -20.71 -6.46
N LYS A 499 -17.71 -19.47 -6.96
CA LYS A 499 -16.78 -19.10 -8.04
C LYS A 499 -15.33 -19.17 -7.57
N ALA A 500 -15.07 -18.78 -6.33
CA ALA A 500 -13.74 -18.90 -5.74
C ALA A 500 -13.34 -20.37 -5.55
N VAL A 501 -14.27 -21.24 -5.17
CA VAL A 501 -14.05 -22.70 -5.08
C VAL A 501 -13.81 -23.31 -6.44
N GLN A 502 -14.57 -22.96 -7.49
CA GLN A 502 -14.27 -23.41 -8.87
C GLN A 502 -12.87 -23.00 -9.33
N ARG A 503 -12.42 -21.80 -8.94
CA ARG A 503 -11.05 -21.36 -9.19
C ARG A 503 -10.03 -22.20 -8.44
N LEU A 504 -10.35 -22.64 -7.22
CA LEU A 504 -9.52 -23.52 -6.40
C LEU A 504 -9.38 -24.92 -7.02
N GLU A 505 -10.48 -25.50 -7.51
CA GLU A 505 -10.49 -26.78 -8.25
C GLU A 505 -9.53 -26.74 -9.44
N ARG A 506 -9.49 -25.62 -10.18
CA ARG A 506 -8.54 -25.43 -11.26
C ARG A 506 -7.08 -25.37 -10.80
N LYS A 507 -6.81 -24.83 -9.60
CA LYS A 507 -5.46 -24.85 -9.01
C LYS A 507 -5.04 -26.26 -8.61
N ILE A 508 -5.98 -27.04 -8.07
CA ILE A 508 -5.77 -28.47 -7.75
C ILE A 508 -5.49 -29.26 -9.02
N ALA A 509 -6.28 -29.04 -10.08
CA ALA A 509 -6.03 -29.65 -11.39
C ALA A 509 -4.69 -29.24 -12.02
N SER A 510 -4.12 -28.10 -11.62
CA SER A 510 -2.77 -27.66 -12.03
C SER A 510 -1.66 -28.32 -11.19
N GLY A 511 -2.00 -29.02 -10.11
CA GLY A 511 -1.08 -29.79 -9.27
C GLY A 511 -0.88 -29.26 -7.85
N ALA A 512 -1.75 -28.42 -7.30
CA ALA A 512 -1.64 -28.01 -5.90
C ALA A 512 -1.87 -29.21 -4.96
N ASP A 513 -1.05 -29.37 -3.92
CA ASP A 513 -1.15 -30.46 -2.93
C ASP A 513 -1.92 -30.07 -1.66
N TYR A 514 -2.03 -28.77 -1.38
CA TYR A 514 -2.78 -28.23 -0.24
C TYR A 514 -3.24 -26.80 -0.51
N ILE A 515 -4.21 -26.33 0.28
CA ILE A 515 -4.78 -24.99 0.18
C ILE A 515 -4.50 -24.21 1.46
N MET A 516 -4.18 -22.92 1.34
CA MET A 516 -4.12 -21.98 2.46
C MET A 516 -5.09 -20.83 2.22
N THR A 517 -5.95 -20.54 3.20
CA THR A 517 -6.92 -19.45 3.05
C THR A 517 -6.34 -18.11 3.50
N GLN A 518 -6.81 -17.01 2.92
CA GLN A 518 -6.73 -15.70 3.58
C GLN A 518 -7.48 -15.73 4.93
N PRO A 519 -7.16 -14.81 5.86
CA PRO A 519 -7.77 -14.81 7.18
C PRO A 519 -9.30 -14.69 7.13
N VAL A 520 -9.96 -15.46 7.98
CA VAL A 520 -11.41 -15.46 8.20
C VAL A 520 -11.70 -14.91 9.58
N TYR A 521 -12.74 -14.08 9.70
CA TYR A 521 -13.12 -13.40 10.95
C TYR A 521 -14.53 -13.74 11.44
N GLU A 522 -15.25 -14.63 10.75
CA GLU A 522 -16.62 -15.01 11.09
C GLU A 522 -16.77 -16.54 11.14
N PRO A 523 -17.31 -17.12 12.23
CA PRO A 523 -17.59 -18.56 12.33
C PRO A 523 -18.47 -19.08 11.20
N ALA A 524 -19.50 -18.32 10.81
CA ALA A 524 -20.40 -18.72 9.73
C ALA A 524 -19.68 -18.85 8.37
N LEU A 525 -18.62 -18.06 8.13
CA LEU A 525 -17.81 -18.21 6.92
C LEU A 525 -16.95 -19.47 6.97
N ILE A 526 -16.41 -19.84 8.14
CA ILE A 526 -15.65 -21.10 8.33
C ILE A 526 -16.53 -22.31 7.98
N GLU A 527 -17.77 -22.36 8.48
CA GLU A 527 -18.72 -23.44 8.18
C GLU A 527 -19.05 -23.51 6.67
N ARG A 528 -19.28 -22.36 6.04
CA ARG A 528 -19.53 -22.28 4.59
C ARG A 528 -18.33 -22.75 3.77
N ILE A 529 -17.11 -22.37 4.17
CA ILE A 529 -15.89 -22.85 3.52
C ILE A 529 -15.82 -24.37 3.65
N ALA A 530 -16.06 -24.93 4.85
CA ALA A 530 -15.99 -26.36 5.08
C ALA A 530 -16.94 -27.14 4.18
N GLU A 531 -18.21 -26.73 4.13
CA GLU A 531 -19.21 -27.37 3.28
C GLU A 531 -18.88 -27.24 1.79
N SER A 532 -18.41 -26.07 1.36
CA SER A 532 -18.06 -25.80 -0.04
C SER A 532 -16.76 -26.46 -0.51
N THR A 533 -15.89 -26.91 0.40
CA THR A 533 -14.58 -27.49 0.09
C THR A 533 -14.45 -28.97 0.47
N LYS A 534 -15.49 -29.58 1.04
CA LYS A 534 -15.48 -30.99 1.49
C LYS A 534 -15.16 -32.01 0.40
N HIS A 535 -15.45 -31.71 -0.86
CA HIS A 535 -15.23 -32.61 -2.00
C HIS A 535 -13.81 -32.50 -2.57
N LEU A 536 -13.02 -31.52 -2.12
CA LEU A 536 -11.65 -31.35 -2.59
C LEU A 536 -10.76 -32.50 -2.11
N SER A 537 -9.88 -32.97 -2.98
CA SER A 537 -8.96 -34.09 -2.70
C SER A 537 -7.73 -33.71 -1.88
N VAL A 538 -7.56 -32.41 -1.62
CA VAL A 538 -6.40 -31.83 -0.93
C VAL A 538 -6.82 -31.16 0.37
N PRO A 539 -5.97 -31.18 1.41
CA PRO A 539 -6.29 -30.55 2.68
C PRO A 539 -6.34 -29.02 2.57
N VAL A 540 -7.20 -28.43 3.38
CA VAL A 540 -7.34 -26.98 3.54
C VAL A 540 -6.78 -26.56 4.90
N PHE A 541 -5.89 -25.58 4.89
CA PHE A 541 -5.39 -24.89 6.07
C PHE A 541 -6.15 -23.57 6.22
N ILE A 542 -7.03 -23.51 7.23
CA ILE A 542 -7.90 -22.35 7.47
C ILE A 542 -7.12 -21.23 8.15
N GLY A 543 -7.12 -20.06 7.51
CA GLY A 543 -6.40 -18.86 7.93
C GLY A 543 -7.13 -18.11 9.03
N ILE A 544 -6.44 -17.86 10.15
CA ILE A 544 -6.92 -17.06 11.27
C ILE A 544 -5.82 -16.06 11.64
N MET A 545 -6.15 -14.77 11.63
CA MET A 545 -5.26 -13.70 12.08
C MET A 545 -5.87 -13.01 13.30
N PRO A 546 -5.22 -13.01 14.47
CA PRO A 546 -5.73 -12.26 15.61
C PRO A 546 -5.59 -10.75 15.39
N LEU A 547 -6.49 -9.97 15.98
CA LEU A 547 -6.49 -8.51 15.87
C LEU A 547 -5.49 -7.91 16.88
N ALA A 548 -4.62 -7.01 16.45
CA ALA A 548 -3.58 -6.48 17.34
C ALA A 548 -4.09 -5.39 18.31
N ASN A 549 -5.09 -4.61 17.89
CA ASN A 549 -5.71 -3.49 18.62
C ASN A 549 -6.92 -2.94 17.83
N GLY A 550 -7.66 -1.99 18.42
CA GLY A 550 -8.83 -1.36 17.78
C GLY A 550 -8.52 -0.65 16.46
N ARG A 551 -7.38 0.05 16.38
CA ARG A 551 -6.96 0.70 15.12
C ARG A 551 -6.67 -0.32 14.02
N ASN A 552 -6.07 -1.46 14.36
CA ASN A 552 -5.84 -2.55 13.43
C ASN A 552 -7.16 -3.18 12.95
N ALA A 553 -8.14 -3.36 13.84
CA ALA A 553 -9.48 -3.84 13.46
C ALA A 553 -10.16 -2.88 12.46
N GLU A 554 -10.17 -1.57 12.75
CA GLU A 554 -10.76 -0.58 11.85
C GLU A 554 -10.02 -0.47 10.52
N TYR A 555 -8.68 -0.56 10.53
CA TYR A 555 -7.89 -0.59 9.30
C TYR A 555 -8.25 -1.81 8.42
N LEU A 556 -8.33 -3.01 9.01
CA LEU A 556 -8.69 -4.23 8.28
C LEU A 556 -10.11 -4.14 7.68
N HIS A 557 -11.06 -3.55 8.41
CA HIS A 557 -12.43 -3.40 7.95
C HIS A 557 -12.56 -2.36 6.81
N ASN A 558 -11.94 -1.19 6.98
CA ASN A 558 -12.15 -0.04 6.10
C ASN A 558 -11.15 0.05 4.94
N GLU A 559 -9.91 -0.37 5.14
CA GLU A 559 -8.82 -0.14 4.19
C GLU A 559 -8.33 -1.42 3.48
N VAL A 560 -8.70 -2.62 3.94
CA VAL A 560 -8.30 -3.88 3.29
C VAL A 560 -9.44 -4.50 2.47
N PRO A 561 -9.24 -4.71 1.15
CA PRO A 561 -10.19 -5.42 0.28
C PRO A 561 -10.64 -6.78 0.79
N GLY A 562 -11.91 -7.12 0.58
CA GLY A 562 -12.50 -8.41 0.96
C GLY A 562 -12.76 -8.60 2.46
N ILE A 563 -11.94 -8.05 3.36
CA ILE A 563 -12.13 -8.23 4.81
C ILE A 563 -13.30 -7.36 5.30
N GLN A 564 -14.23 -7.98 6.02
CA GLN A 564 -15.28 -7.32 6.79
C GLN A 564 -15.31 -7.96 8.19
N LEU A 565 -15.31 -7.12 9.22
CA LEU A 565 -15.44 -7.54 10.60
C LEU A 565 -16.88 -7.25 11.03
N SER A 566 -17.46 -8.12 11.86
CA SER A 566 -18.79 -7.88 12.42
C SER A 566 -18.78 -6.68 13.36
N ASP A 567 -19.93 -6.02 13.51
CA ASP A 567 -20.08 -4.88 14.44
C ASP A 567 -19.77 -5.29 15.88
N GLU A 568 -20.05 -6.55 16.25
CA GLU A 568 -19.69 -7.11 17.55
C GLU A 568 -18.17 -7.15 17.75
N VAL A 569 -17.42 -7.68 16.78
CA VAL A 569 -15.95 -7.74 16.83
C VAL A 569 -15.35 -6.34 16.88
N ARG A 570 -15.88 -5.40 16.07
CA ARG A 570 -15.42 -4.00 16.06
C ARG A 570 -15.69 -3.32 17.40
N SER A 571 -16.86 -3.53 17.99
CA SER A 571 -17.25 -3.00 19.30
C SER A 571 -16.35 -3.53 20.42
N ARG A 572 -16.07 -4.85 20.43
CA ARG A 572 -15.14 -5.46 21.41
C ARG A 572 -13.74 -4.88 21.33
N MET A 573 -13.26 -4.57 20.12
CA MET A 573 -11.93 -4.00 19.88
C MET A 573 -11.86 -2.49 20.06
N ALA A 574 -13.01 -1.79 20.12
CA ALA A 574 -13.08 -0.33 20.12
C ALA A 574 -12.34 0.26 21.32
N GLY A 575 -11.40 1.18 21.04
CA GLY A 575 -10.60 1.85 22.08
C GLY A 575 -9.54 0.98 22.77
N LEU A 576 -9.42 -0.32 22.45
CA LEU A 576 -8.40 -1.18 23.03
C LEU A 576 -7.05 -1.01 22.33
N GLU A 577 -5.99 -0.85 23.11
CA GLU A 577 -4.60 -0.74 22.66
C GLU A 577 -3.66 -1.64 23.47
N GLY A 578 -2.41 -1.75 23.02
CA GLY A 578 -1.33 -2.40 23.76
C GLY A 578 -1.64 -3.86 24.12
N GLU A 579 -1.36 -4.24 25.36
CA GLU A 579 -1.55 -5.62 25.84
C GLU A 579 -3.03 -6.02 25.93
N ALA A 580 -3.90 -5.11 26.36
CA ALA A 580 -5.35 -5.36 26.42
C ALA A 580 -5.94 -5.63 25.04
N GLY A 581 -5.55 -4.84 24.03
CA GLY A 581 -5.96 -5.07 22.64
C GLY A 581 -5.49 -6.41 22.09
N ARG A 582 -4.23 -6.80 22.37
CA ARG A 582 -3.70 -8.11 21.96
C ARG A 582 -4.41 -9.27 22.68
N ALA A 583 -4.69 -9.13 23.97
CA ALA A 583 -5.39 -10.17 24.73
C ALA A 583 -6.80 -10.42 24.18
N GLU A 584 -7.56 -9.35 23.90
CA GLU A 584 -8.89 -9.47 23.30
C GLU A 584 -8.83 -10.04 21.89
N GLY A 585 -7.87 -9.60 21.06
CA GLY A 585 -7.67 -10.16 19.73
C GLY A 585 -7.30 -11.64 19.72
N VAL A 586 -6.52 -12.11 20.71
CA VAL A 586 -6.27 -13.55 20.92
C VAL A 586 -7.55 -14.27 21.33
N GLN A 587 -8.38 -13.66 22.19
CA GLN A 587 -9.64 -14.26 22.61
C GLN A 587 -10.61 -14.46 21.44
N ILE A 588 -10.76 -13.44 20.58
CA ILE A 588 -11.56 -13.53 19.35
C ILE A 588 -11.00 -14.63 18.42
N ALA A 589 -9.68 -14.71 18.26
CA ALA A 589 -9.07 -15.75 17.44
C ALA A 589 -9.26 -17.17 18.02
N LYS A 590 -9.31 -17.33 19.35
CA LYS A 590 -9.65 -18.62 20.00
C LYS A 590 -11.07 -19.07 19.67
N GLU A 591 -12.03 -18.14 19.66
CA GLU A 591 -13.42 -18.42 19.27
C GLU A 591 -13.51 -18.90 17.81
N LEU A 592 -12.72 -18.30 16.91
CA LEU A 592 -12.60 -18.76 15.52
C LEU A 592 -11.92 -20.14 15.41
N ILE A 593 -10.89 -20.41 16.22
CA ILE A 593 -10.25 -21.73 16.28
C ILE A 593 -11.24 -22.80 16.76
N ASP A 594 -12.07 -22.49 17.76
CA ASP A 594 -13.09 -23.42 18.25
C ASP A 594 -14.13 -23.77 17.17
N SER A 595 -14.46 -22.80 16.30
CA SER A 595 -15.29 -23.04 15.12
C SER A 595 -14.56 -23.81 14.00
N ALA A 596 -13.25 -23.62 13.84
CA ALA A 596 -12.44 -24.24 12.80
C ALA A 596 -12.11 -25.72 13.04
N ILE A 597 -11.72 -26.08 14.28
CA ILE A 597 -11.22 -27.42 14.65
C ILE A 597 -12.16 -28.58 14.25
N PRO A 598 -13.50 -28.47 14.38
CA PRO A 598 -14.42 -29.53 13.97
C PRO A 598 -14.42 -29.81 12.46
N HIS A 599 -13.99 -28.85 11.64
CA HIS A 599 -14.10 -28.91 10.18
C HIS A 599 -12.75 -29.10 9.48
N PHE A 600 -11.67 -28.61 10.07
CA PHE A 600 -10.34 -28.59 9.45
C PHE A 600 -9.27 -29.13 10.40
N ASN A 601 -8.48 -30.09 9.93
CA ASN A 601 -7.24 -30.49 10.60
C ASN A 601 -6.11 -29.48 10.37
N GLY A 602 -6.13 -28.75 9.25
CA GLY A 602 -5.14 -27.75 8.92
C GLY A 602 -5.51 -26.39 9.53
N ILE A 603 -4.71 -25.91 10.47
CA ILE A 603 -4.86 -24.56 11.04
C ILE A 603 -3.70 -23.70 10.57
N TYR A 604 -4.02 -22.53 10.05
CA TYR A 604 -3.05 -21.55 9.58
C TYR A 604 -3.18 -20.25 10.37
N LEU A 605 -2.17 -19.94 11.19
CA LEU A 605 -2.17 -18.76 12.05
C LEU A 605 -1.29 -17.66 11.45
N ILE A 606 -1.85 -16.47 11.25
CA ILE A 606 -1.14 -15.33 10.67
C ILE A 606 -0.71 -14.38 11.76
N THR A 607 0.58 -14.03 11.84
CA THR A 607 1.09 -13.18 12.92
C THR A 607 1.02 -11.69 12.56
N PRO A 608 0.19 -10.86 13.22
CA PRO A 608 0.16 -9.43 12.97
C PRO A 608 1.41 -8.74 13.54
N PHE A 609 2.06 -7.87 12.76
CA PHE A 609 3.15 -6.98 13.18
C PHE A 609 4.30 -7.66 13.97
N MET A 610 4.61 -8.93 13.68
CA MET A 610 5.60 -9.73 14.42
C MET A 610 5.28 -9.90 15.92
N PHE A 611 4.03 -9.78 16.33
CA PHE A 611 3.57 -10.14 17.69
C PHE A 611 3.43 -11.66 17.83
N TYR A 612 4.56 -12.37 17.71
CA TYR A 612 4.60 -13.83 17.68
C TYR A 612 4.03 -14.47 18.97
N ASP A 613 4.05 -13.77 20.11
CA ASP A 613 3.45 -14.25 21.36
C ASP A 613 1.95 -14.57 21.21
N MET A 614 1.25 -13.84 20.32
CA MET A 614 -0.15 -14.12 20.01
C MET A 614 -0.28 -15.47 19.29
N ALA A 615 0.58 -15.72 18.29
CA ALA A 615 0.61 -16.98 17.56
C ALA A 615 1.05 -18.16 18.44
N VAL A 616 1.97 -17.94 19.39
CA VAL A 616 2.37 -18.92 20.41
C VAL A 616 1.16 -19.34 21.24
N GLN A 617 0.43 -18.38 21.81
CA GLN A 617 -0.77 -18.65 22.61
C GLN A 617 -1.86 -19.39 21.82
N LEU A 618 -2.07 -19.00 20.56
CA LEU A 618 -3.06 -19.64 19.69
C LEU A 618 -2.65 -21.06 19.30
N THR A 619 -1.37 -21.30 19.03
CA THR A 619 -0.88 -22.65 18.73
C THR A 619 -0.99 -23.56 19.94
N GLU A 620 -0.62 -23.09 21.14
CA GLU A 620 -0.86 -23.82 22.38
C GLU A 620 -2.34 -24.13 22.60
N TYR A 621 -3.23 -23.18 22.27
CA TYR A 621 -4.67 -23.38 22.36
C TYR A 621 -5.17 -24.47 21.40
N VAL A 622 -4.67 -24.51 20.17
CA VAL A 622 -4.96 -25.62 19.24
C VAL A 622 -4.57 -26.95 19.88
N TRP A 623 -3.36 -27.06 20.44
CA TRP A 623 -2.89 -28.29 21.09
C TRP A 623 -3.61 -28.66 22.39
N GLN A 624 -4.25 -27.69 23.07
CA GLN A 624 -5.11 -27.98 24.21
C GLN A 624 -6.46 -28.57 23.78
N LYS A 625 -6.95 -28.14 22.61
CA LYS A 625 -8.25 -28.56 22.05
C LYS A 625 -8.16 -29.85 21.24
N THR A 626 -7.00 -30.13 20.65
CA THR A 626 -6.76 -31.30 19.82
C THR A 626 -5.94 -32.31 20.60
N LYS A 627 -6.33 -33.59 20.55
CA LYS A 627 -5.50 -34.65 21.16
C LYS A 627 -4.23 -34.77 20.33
N LYS A 628 -3.07 -34.71 21.00
CA LYS A 628 -1.75 -34.86 20.38
C LYS A 628 -1.64 -36.10 19.52
#